data_AF-A0A656JYB6-F1
#
_entry.id   AF-A0A656JYB6-F1
#
_cell.length_a   1.000
_cell.length_b   1.000
_cell.length_c   1.000
_cell.angle_alpha   90.00
_cell.angle_beta   90.00
_cell.angle_gamma   90.00
#
_symmetry.space_group_name_H-M   'P 1'
#
loop_
_entity.id
_entity.type
_entity.pdbx_description
1 polymer ?
#
loop_
_entity_poly.entity_id
_entity_poly.type
_entity_poly.pdbx_seq_one_letter_code
_entity_poly.pdbx_strand_id
1 'polypeptide(L)'
;KFDDHWIVTAGGRYDYVRNALDNHVGASSNQKDNAFTGRLGLTYLTDFGLAPYVSYAESFTPNTGTDRNGSAFDPSMAHQWEVGVKYQPTDAILMTLAAYDLTKTNVLTTEIVGGVNTGFTVASGEQQSRGIEAEIKARLDQHWDLIASYTYTHAEITKSNRGDEGKRPANVPRHMASTWLNYTFNDTPLKGLSLGGGARYTGVLYGDNGNTYHIDNYTLFDAGASYPINKHVTVSVNAQNLLDTEYVATCDDSYECYPGMRRTLLTSVKYSW
;
A
#
# COMPACT_ATOMS: atom_id res chain seq x y z
N LYS A 1 2.52 6.11 -28.86
CA LYS A 1 1.71 7.34 -28.88
C LYS A 1 1.05 7.41 -30.25
N PHE A 2 -0.26 7.56 -30.36
CA PHE A 2 -0.96 7.71 -31.64
C PHE A 2 -1.82 8.97 -31.61
N ASP A 3 -1.84 9.69 -32.73
CA ASP A 3 -2.58 10.95 -32.89
C ASP A 3 -2.28 12.01 -31.81
N ASP A 4 -1.04 12.03 -31.30
CA ASP A 4 -0.52 12.92 -30.25
C ASP A 4 -1.23 13.00 -28.90
N HIS A 5 -2.38 12.35 -28.74
CA HIS A 5 -3.16 12.36 -27.51
C HIS A 5 -3.22 10.97 -26.87
N TRP A 6 -3.12 9.90 -27.65
CA TRP A 6 -3.29 8.57 -27.09
C TRP A 6 -1.97 7.87 -26.79
N ILE A 7 -1.90 7.25 -25.62
CA ILE A 7 -0.83 6.37 -25.20
C ILE A 7 -1.41 4.98 -24.98
N VAL A 8 -0.94 4.00 -25.77
CA VAL A 8 -1.12 2.58 -25.49
C VAL A 8 0.12 2.06 -24.80
N THR A 9 -0.08 1.34 -23.70
CA THR A 9 0.96 0.56 -23.05
C THR A 9 0.56 -0.91 -23.13
N ALA A 10 1.39 -1.74 -23.75
CA ALA A 10 1.21 -3.19 -23.75
C ALA A 10 2.53 -3.84 -23.35
N GLY A 11 2.46 -4.91 -22.56
CA GLY A 11 3.63 -5.69 -22.17
C GLY A 11 3.24 -7.08 -21.72
N GLY A 12 4.14 -8.04 -21.93
CA GLY A 12 4.00 -9.41 -21.46
C GLY A 12 5.32 -9.90 -20.91
N ARG A 13 5.26 -10.82 -19.94
CA ARG A 13 6.43 -11.41 -19.30
C ARG A 13 6.17 -12.89 -19.08
N TYR A 14 7.17 -13.72 -19.40
CA TYR A 14 7.18 -15.14 -19.05
C TYR A 14 8.22 -15.37 -17.94
N ASP A 15 7.79 -16.00 -16.86
CA ASP A 15 8.62 -16.35 -15.72
C ASP A 15 8.68 -17.87 -15.55
N TYR A 16 9.90 -18.36 -15.32
CA TYR A 16 10.18 -19.72 -14.84
C TYR A 16 10.82 -19.59 -13.46
N VAL A 17 10.18 -20.14 -12.43
CA VAL A 17 10.65 -20.07 -11.05
C VAL A 17 10.89 -21.47 -10.50
N ARG A 18 11.98 -21.64 -9.76
CA ARG A 18 12.29 -22.88 -9.07
C ARG A 18 12.60 -22.59 -7.60
N ASN A 19 11.84 -23.22 -6.71
CA ASN A 19 12.05 -23.16 -5.27
C ASN A 19 12.42 -24.55 -4.77
N ALA A 20 13.64 -24.69 -4.23
CA ALA A 20 14.09 -25.92 -3.61
C ALA A 20 14.19 -25.72 -2.09
N LEU A 21 13.43 -26.51 -1.33
CA LEU A 21 13.53 -26.61 0.11
C LEU A 21 14.36 -27.86 0.43
N ASP A 22 15.58 -27.65 0.91
CA ASP A 22 16.40 -28.72 1.49
C ASP A 22 16.12 -28.81 2.99
N ASN A 23 15.46 -29.89 3.40
CA ASN A 23 15.10 -30.13 4.79
C ASN A 23 15.96 -31.27 5.35
N HIS A 24 16.87 -30.94 6.26
CA HIS A 24 17.80 -31.91 6.87
C HIS A 24 17.19 -32.75 8.01
N VAL A 25 15.92 -32.50 8.38
CA VAL A 25 15.21 -33.22 9.44
C VAL A 25 13.83 -33.75 9.00
N GLY A 26 13.51 -33.62 7.72
CA GLY A 26 12.20 -33.96 7.16
C GLY A 26 12.22 -34.09 5.64
N ALA A 27 11.06 -33.95 5.00
CA ALA A 27 10.97 -34.03 3.54
C ALA A 27 11.51 -32.76 2.88
N SER A 28 12.41 -32.92 1.92
CA SER A 28 12.81 -31.86 0.99
C SER A 28 11.79 -31.72 -0.13
N SER A 29 11.59 -30.51 -0.66
CA SER A 29 10.68 -30.26 -1.77
C SER A 29 11.35 -29.45 -2.88
N ASN A 30 10.90 -29.62 -4.11
CA ASN A 30 11.39 -28.89 -5.27
C ASN A 30 10.20 -28.49 -6.14
N GLN A 31 9.78 -27.23 -5.99
CA GLN A 31 8.70 -26.62 -6.72
C GLN A 31 9.24 -25.94 -7.98
N LYS A 32 8.50 -26.08 -9.07
CA LYS A 32 8.77 -25.43 -10.35
C LYS A 32 7.48 -24.81 -10.84
N ASP A 33 7.46 -23.50 -10.97
CA ASP A 33 6.30 -22.78 -11.47
C ASP A 33 6.63 -22.02 -12.75
N ASN A 34 5.62 -21.88 -13.59
CA ASN A 34 5.68 -21.11 -14.82
C ASN A 34 4.48 -20.17 -14.87
N ALA A 35 4.71 -18.94 -15.30
CA ALA A 35 3.64 -17.99 -15.49
C ALA A 35 3.92 -17.07 -16.67
N PHE A 36 2.87 -16.76 -17.42
CA PHE A 36 2.85 -15.62 -18.31
C PHE A 36 1.98 -14.55 -17.68
N THR A 37 2.48 -13.33 -17.54
CA THR A 37 1.74 -12.17 -17.01
C THR A 37 1.71 -11.05 -18.03
N GLY A 38 0.55 -10.44 -18.20
CA GLY A 38 0.32 -9.34 -19.13
C GLY A 38 -0.02 -8.02 -18.44
N ARG A 39 0.19 -6.93 -19.19
CA ARG A 39 -0.44 -5.64 -18.90
C ARG A 39 -0.86 -4.93 -20.18
N LEU A 40 -2.02 -4.29 -20.12
CA LEU A 40 -2.56 -3.46 -21.19
C LEU A 40 -3.14 -2.19 -20.59
N GLY A 41 -2.84 -1.04 -21.16
CA GLY A 41 -3.35 0.25 -20.70
C GLY A 41 -3.55 1.22 -21.84
N LEU A 42 -4.57 2.06 -21.71
CA LEU A 42 -4.91 3.13 -22.63
C LEU A 42 -5.05 4.43 -21.85
N THR A 43 -4.37 5.47 -22.30
CA THR A 43 -4.45 6.82 -21.72
C THR A 43 -4.70 7.83 -22.82
N TYR A 44 -5.56 8.79 -22.56
CA TYR A 44 -5.78 9.95 -23.43
C TYR A 44 -5.23 11.19 -22.75
N LEU A 45 -4.40 11.97 -23.43
CA LEU A 45 -3.83 13.22 -22.94
C LEU A 45 -4.65 14.38 -23.49
N THR A 46 -5.06 15.32 -22.63
CA THR A 46 -5.68 16.58 -23.05
C THR A 46 -4.67 17.72 -23.02
N ASP A 47 -4.89 18.76 -23.82
CA ASP A 47 -4.03 19.95 -23.87
C ASP A 47 -3.98 20.74 -22.57
N PHE A 48 -5.01 20.61 -21.71
CA PHE A 48 -5.09 21.28 -20.42
C PHE A 48 -4.52 20.44 -19.27
N GLY A 49 -3.83 19.32 -19.57
CA GLY A 49 -3.10 18.52 -18.59
C GLY A 49 -3.90 17.41 -17.89
N LEU A 50 -5.13 17.12 -18.35
CA LEU A 50 -5.93 16.00 -17.85
C LEU A 50 -5.60 14.73 -18.64
N ALA A 51 -5.46 13.61 -17.95
CA ALA A 51 -5.10 12.33 -18.53
C ALA A 51 -5.94 11.19 -17.95
N PRO A 52 -7.17 10.94 -18.45
CA PRO A 52 -7.94 9.75 -18.12
C PRO A 52 -7.27 8.49 -18.70
N TYR A 53 -7.38 7.39 -17.96
CA TYR A 53 -6.84 6.10 -18.36
C TYR A 53 -7.68 4.93 -17.87
N VAL A 54 -7.47 3.79 -18.54
CA VAL A 54 -7.94 2.46 -18.12
C VAL A 54 -6.78 1.48 -18.29
N SER A 55 -6.64 0.55 -17.36
CA SER A 55 -5.62 -0.50 -17.43
C SER A 55 -6.11 -1.84 -16.88
N TYR A 56 -5.48 -2.88 -17.40
CA TYR A 56 -5.55 -4.25 -16.91
C TYR A 56 -4.13 -4.76 -16.68
N ALA A 57 -3.90 -5.43 -15.56
CA ALA A 57 -2.61 -6.02 -15.24
C ALA A 57 -2.79 -7.34 -14.47
N GLU A 58 -1.86 -8.26 -14.72
CA GLU A 58 -1.77 -9.55 -14.04
C GLU A 58 -0.49 -9.61 -13.20
N SER A 59 -0.53 -10.43 -12.15
CA SER A 59 0.58 -10.71 -11.27
C SER A 59 0.56 -12.18 -10.83
N PHE A 60 1.75 -12.66 -10.47
CA PHE A 60 2.00 -14.04 -10.10
C PHE A 60 2.96 -14.07 -8.92
N THR A 61 2.73 -14.98 -7.96
CA THR A 61 3.67 -15.23 -6.86
C THR A 61 3.61 -16.71 -6.46
N PRO A 62 4.75 -17.44 -6.48
CA PRO A 62 4.81 -18.81 -5.96
C PRO A 62 4.30 -18.89 -4.52
N ASN A 63 3.40 -19.84 -4.25
CA ASN A 63 3.06 -20.22 -2.88
C ASN A 63 4.08 -21.27 -2.42
N THR A 64 4.83 -20.98 -1.37
CA THR A 64 5.82 -21.92 -0.82
C THR A 64 5.16 -22.93 0.12
N GLY A 65 5.59 -24.18 0.05
CA GLY A 65 5.11 -25.27 0.90
C GLY A 65 4.46 -26.38 0.08
N THR A 66 3.90 -27.36 0.78
CA THR A 66 3.23 -28.50 0.17
C THR A 66 1.90 -28.78 0.84
N ASP A 67 0.95 -29.27 0.07
CA ASP A 67 -0.31 -29.79 0.58
C ASP A 67 -0.12 -31.08 1.39
N ARG A 68 -1.23 -31.62 1.89
CA ARG A 68 -1.25 -32.88 2.65
C ARG A 68 -0.69 -34.09 1.87
N ASN A 69 -0.75 -34.05 0.54
CA ASN A 69 -0.28 -35.11 -0.35
C ASN A 69 1.21 -34.93 -0.73
N GLY A 70 1.88 -33.89 -0.24
CA GLY A 70 3.26 -33.55 -0.58
C GLY A 70 3.43 -32.84 -1.92
N SER A 71 2.33 -32.41 -2.55
CA SER A 71 2.36 -31.62 -3.78
C SER A 71 2.63 -30.16 -3.47
N ALA A 72 3.46 -29.50 -4.26
CA ALA A 72 3.67 -28.05 -4.12
C ALA A 72 2.36 -27.29 -4.38
N PHE A 73 2.18 -26.15 -3.71
CA PHE A 73 0.99 -25.34 -3.91
C PHE A 73 0.96 -24.69 -5.28
N ASP A 74 -0.22 -24.64 -5.87
CA ASP A 74 -0.46 -23.76 -7.01
C ASP A 74 -0.12 -22.31 -6.60
N PRO A 75 0.52 -21.55 -7.49
CA PRO A 75 0.93 -20.20 -7.21
C PRO A 75 -0.25 -19.23 -7.09
N SER A 76 -0.08 -18.20 -6.26
CA SER A 76 -1.02 -17.09 -6.14
C SER A 76 -1.02 -16.28 -7.43
N MET A 77 -2.21 -16.05 -8.00
CA MET A 77 -2.41 -15.21 -9.18
C MET A 77 -3.21 -13.98 -8.76
N ALA A 78 -2.94 -12.83 -9.35
CA ALA A 78 -3.77 -11.65 -9.18
C ALA A 78 -4.03 -10.97 -10.52
N HIS A 79 -5.22 -10.40 -10.66
CA HIS A 79 -5.58 -9.56 -11.81
C HIS A 79 -6.28 -8.30 -11.32
N GLN A 80 -6.00 -7.19 -12.00
CA GLN A 80 -6.53 -5.89 -11.64
C GLN A 80 -7.08 -5.17 -12.85
N TRP A 81 -8.28 -4.62 -12.69
CA TRP A 81 -8.79 -3.54 -13.54
C TRP A 81 -8.67 -2.22 -12.79
N GLU A 82 -8.23 -1.18 -13.49
CA GLU A 82 -8.12 0.16 -12.92
C GLU A 82 -8.61 1.19 -13.95
N VAL A 83 -9.40 2.15 -13.47
CA VAL A 83 -9.79 3.33 -14.23
C VAL A 83 -9.45 4.55 -13.40
N GLY A 84 -8.88 5.57 -14.02
CA GLY A 84 -8.45 6.74 -13.29
C GLY A 84 -8.25 7.95 -14.16
N VAL A 85 -7.91 9.05 -13.50
CA VAL A 85 -7.57 10.31 -14.11
C VAL A 85 -6.40 10.92 -13.38
N LYS A 86 -5.43 11.42 -14.15
CA LYS A 86 -4.34 12.26 -13.65
C LYS A 86 -4.56 13.67 -14.15
N TYR A 87 -4.26 14.67 -13.34
CA TYR A 87 -4.41 16.06 -13.71
C TYR A 87 -3.18 16.87 -13.29
N GLN A 88 -2.54 17.48 -14.28
CA GLN A 88 -1.37 18.33 -14.11
C GLN A 88 -1.61 19.67 -14.81
N PRO A 89 -2.32 20.62 -14.17
CA PRO A 89 -2.59 21.93 -14.77
C PRO A 89 -1.34 22.79 -14.95
N THR A 90 -0.33 22.55 -14.12
CA THR A 90 0.99 23.21 -14.14
C THR A 90 2.04 22.20 -13.68
N ASP A 91 3.32 22.49 -13.89
CA ASP A 91 4.41 21.65 -13.36
C ASP A 91 4.50 21.62 -11.84
N ALA A 92 3.76 22.50 -11.16
CA ALA A 92 3.74 22.62 -9.71
C ALA A 92 2.67 21.73 -9.05
N ILE A 93 1.69 21.21 -9.79
CA ILE A 93 0.53 20.51 -9.24
C ILE A 93 0.30 19.21 -9.99
N LEU A 94 0.23 18.10 -9.25
CA LEU A 94 -0.22 16.81 -9.74
C LEU A 94 -1.34 16.29 -8.84
N MET A 95 -2.47 15.95 -9.45
CA MET A 95 -3.59 15.27 -8.81
C MET A 95 -3.85 13.94 -9.50
N THR A 96 -4.20 12.92 -8.73
CA THR A 96 -4.61 11.62 -9.24
C THR A 96 -5.87 11.15 -8.54
N LEU A 97 -6.75 10.52 -9.30
CA LEU A 97 -7.91 9.79 -8.80
C LEU A 97 -8.01 8.48 -9.55
N ALA A 98 -8.02 7.36 -8.84
CA ALA A 98 -8.14 6.03 -9.42
C ALA A 98 -9.21 5.23 -8.68
N ALA A 99 -9.91 4.37 -9.41
CA ALA A 99 -10.76 3.32 -8.88
C ALA A 99 -10.26 1.98 -9.43
N TYR A 100 -10.19 0.98 -8.55
CA TYR A 100 -9.63 -0.33 -8.90
C TYR A 100 -10.51 -1.48 -8.41
N ASP A 101 -10.39 -2.61 -9.10
CA ASP A 101 -10.87 -3.93 -8.69
C ASP A 101 -9.72 -4.93 -8.88
N LEU A 102 -9.20 -5.41 -7.76
CA LEU A 102 -8.09 -6.35 -7.67
C LEU A 102 -8.61 -7.66 -7.07
N THR A 103 -8.43 -8.77 -7.78
CA THR A 103 -8.74 -10.11 -7.25
C THR A 103 -7.45 -10.92 -7.18
N LYS A 104 -7.21 -11.56 -6.04
CA LYS A 104 -6.13 -12.50 -5.81
C LYS A 104 -6.72 -13.90 -5.55
N THR A 105 -6.29 -14.87 -6.34
CA THR A 105 -6.71 -16.27 -6.29
C THR A 105 -5.57 -17.16 -5.78
N ASN A 106 -5.90 -18.42 -5.47
CA ASN A 106 -4.98 -19.40 -4.89
C ASN A 106 -4.33 -18.90 -3.60
N VAL A 107 -5.07 -18.13 -2.81
CA VAL A 107 -4.64 -17.76 -1.45
C VAL A 107 -4.66 -19.02 -0.59
N LEU A 108 -3.59 -19.25 0.17
CA LEU A 108 -3.54 -20.39 1.08
C LEU A 108 -4.60 -20.23 2.16
N THR A 109 -5.47 -21.23 2.29
CA THR A 109 -6.47 -21.35 3.35
C THR A 109 -6.34 -22.74 4.01
N THR A 110 -6.92 -22.91 5.19
CA THR A 110 -6.85 -24.17 5.92
C THR A 110 -7.60 -25.29 5.19
N GLU A 111 -7.06 -26.52 5.21
CA GLU A 111 -7.77 -27.68 4.70
C GLU A 111 -8.80 -28.17 5.72
N ILE A 112 -10.06 -28.32 5.29
CA ILE A 112 -11.14 -28.91 6.09
C ILE A 112 -11.68 -30.15 5.38
N VAL A 113 -11.60 -31.31 6.03
CA VAL A 113 -12.15 -32.59 5.52
C VAL A 113 -13.19 -33.12 6.50
N GLY A 114 -14.42 -33.34 6.03
CA GLY A 114 -15.51 -33.81 6.89
C GLY A 114 -15.85 -32.87 8.06
N GLY A 115 -15.60 -31.56 7.90
CA GLY A 115 -15.81 -30.56 8.95
C GLY A 115 -14.67 -30.44 9.97
N VAL A 116 -13.58 -31.18 9.79
CA VAL A 116 -12.42 -31.16 10.70
C VAL A 116 -11.21 -30.52 10.03
N ASN A 117 -10.56 -29.60 10.73
CA ASN A 117 -9.27 -29.02 10.32
C ASN A 117 -8.19 -30.11 10.33
N THR A 118 -7.52 -30.31 9.21
CA THR A 118 -6.51 -31.38 9.08
C THR A 118 -5.12 -30.97 9.55
N GLY A 119 -4.91 -29.68 9.85
CA GLY A 119 -3.60 -29.09 10.15
C GLY A 119 -2.80 -28.69 8.90
N PHE A 120 -3.30 -28.99 7.70
CA PHE A 120 -2.70 -28.60 6.43
C PHE A 120 -3.38 -27.37 5.83
N THR A 121 -2.75 -26.77 4.83
CA THR A 121 -3.33 -25.70 4.01
C THR A 121 -3.53 -26.17 2.57
N VAL A 122 -4.41 -25.49 1.84
CA VAL A 122 -4.65 -25.68 0.41
C VAL A 122 -4.72 -24.31 -0.28
N ALA A 123 -4.32 -24.25 -1.54
CA ALA A 123 -4.34 -23.02 -2.34
C ALA A 123 -5.68 -22.81 -3.06
N SER A 124 -6.79 -22.72 -2.31
CA SER A 124 -8.14 -22.55 -2.87
C SER A 124 -8.82 -21.23 -2.50
N GLY A 125 -8.16 -20.39 -1.71
CA GLY A 125 -8.72 -19.13 -1.24
C GLY A 125 -8.71 -18.04 -2.30
N GLU A 126 -9.56 -17.05 -2.09
CA GLU A 126 -9.66 -15.86 -2.95
C GLU A 126 -9.96 -14.63 -2.09
N GLN A 127 -9.30 -13.53 -2.41
CA GLN A 127 -9.50 -12.23 -1.80
C GLN A 127 -9.70 -11.19 -2.89
N GLN A 128 -10.69 -10.32 -2.70
CA GLN A 128 -10.95 -9.19 -3.58
C GLN A 128 -10.73 -7.88 -2.83
N SER A 129 -10.13 -6.90 -3.49
CA SER A 129 -9.97 -5.53 -3.01
C SER A 129 -10.50 -4.56 -4.06
N ARG A 130 -11.52 -3.79 -3.70
CA ARG A 130 -12.09 -2.72 -4.54
C ARG A 130 -11.94 -1.41 -3.82
N GLY A 131 -11.54 -0.35 -4.52
CA GLY A 131 -11.23 0.88 -3.84
C GLY A 131 -11.14 2.11 -4.70
N ILE A 132 -10.93 3.23 -4.02
CA ILE A 132 -10.65 4.54 -4.62
C ILE A 132 -9.41 5.10 -3.95
N GLU A 133 -8.50 5.62 -4.75
CA GLU A 133 -7.31 6.32 -4.29
C GLU A 133 -7.27 7.73 -4.90
N ALA A 134 -7.12 8.72 -4.04
CA ALA A 134 -6.97 10.11 -4.43
C ALA A 134 -5.67 10.66 -3.82
N GLU A 135 -4.89 11.37 -4.63
CA GLU A 135 -3.64 12.00 -4.19
C GLU A 135 -3.49 13.38 -4.83
N ILE A 136 -2.93 14.32 -4.07
CA ILE A 136 -2.49 15.62 -4.55
C ILE A 136 -1.09 15.91 -4.05
N LYS A 137 -0.22 16.39 -4.94
CA LYS A 137 1.07 16.99 -4.66
C LYS A 137 1.11 18.35 -5.32
N ALA A 138 1.24 19.40 -4.54
CA ALA A 138 1.11 20.77 -5.03
C ALA A 138 2.11 21.70 -4.35
N ARG A 139 2.88 22.44 -5.15
CA ARG A 139 3.45 23.71 -4.72
C ARG A 139 2.39 24.78 -5.00
N LEU A 140 1.67 25.17 -3.94
CA LEU A 140 0.50 26.04 -4.02
C LEU A 140 0.89 27.47 -4.40
N ASP A 141 2.00 27.95 -3.84
CA ASP A 141 2.65 29.20 -4.19
C ASP A 141 4.15 29.12 -3.87
N GLN A 142 4.83 30.26 -3.82
CA GLN A 142 6.25 30.32 -3.51
C GLN A 142 6.59 29.90 -2.07
N HIS A 143 5.63 29.84 -1.16
CA HIS A 143 5.80 29.53 0.26
C HIS A 143 5.21 28.17 0.67
N TRP A 144 4.10 27.75 0.05
CA TRP A 144 3.33 26.60 0.49
C TRP A 144 3.53 25.39 -0.41
N ASP A 145 3.92 24.26 0.20
CA ASP A 145 3.87 22.94 -0.40
C ASP A 145 2.85 22.06 0.34
N LEU A 146 2.03 21.34 -0.41
CA LEU A 146 0.98 20.44 0.07
C LEU A 146 1.17 19.05 -0.53
N ILE A 147 1.05 18.04 0.31
CA ILE A 147 0.79 16.67 -0.11
C ILE A 147 -0.42 16.18 0.67
N ALA A 148 -1.40 15.59 0.00
CA ALA A 148 -2.50 14.92 0.66
C ALA A 148 -2.92 13.67 -0.10
N SER A 149 -3.41 12.67 0.64
CA SER A 149 -3.92 11.43 0.07
C SER A 149 -5.13 10.91 0.85
N TYR A 150 -5.99 10.19 0.15
CA TYR A 150 -7.11 9.47 0.69
C TYR A 150 -7.26 8.13 -0.02
N THR A 151 -7.47 7.08 0.78
CA THR A 151 -7.67 5.72 0.29
C THR A 151 -8.94 5.15 0.92
N TYR A 152 -9.83 4.65 0.07
CA TYR A 152 -10.94 3.80 0.44
C TYR A 152 -10.68 2.39 -0.06
N THR A 153 -10.68 1.41 0.84
CA THR A 153 -10.44 0.00 0.51
C THR A 153 -11.55 -0.89 1.05
N HIS A 154 -12.34 -1.44 0.14
CA HIS A 154 -13.28 -2.51 0.42
C HIS A 154 -12.63 -3.86 0.07
N ALA A 155 -11.95 -4.44 1.05
CA ALA A 155 -11.37 -5.77 0.94
C ALA A 155 -12.29 -6.84 1.54
N GLU A 156 -12.39 -7.97 0.85
CA GLU A 156 -13.28 -9.09 1.18
C GLU A 156 -12.60 -10.43 0.87
N ILE A 157 -12.78 -11.41 1.75
CA ILE A 157 -12.44 -12.81 1.48
C ILE A 157 -13.61 -13.40 0.70
N THR A 158 -13.42 -13.67 -0.59
CA THR A 158 -14.49 -14.15 -1.49
C THR A 158 -14.55 -15.67 -1.56
N LYS A 159 -13.44 -16.37 -1.28
CA LYS A 159 -13.40 -17.83 -1.10
C LYS A 159 -12.46 -18.20 0.03
N SER A 160 -12.90 -19.14 0.86
CA SER A 160 -12.10 -19.74 1.91
C SER A 160 -12.60 -21.16 2.20
N ASN A 161 -11.96 -21.82 3.14
CA ASN A 161 -12.45 -23.05 3.74
C ASN A 161 -12.77 -22.86 5.23
N ARG A 162 -12.54 -21.66 5.79
CA ARG A 162 -12.62 -21.41 7.24
C ARG A 162 -13.95 -20.79 7.68
N GLY A 163 -14.88 -20.50 6.76
CA GLY A 163 -16.14 -19.83 7.08
C GLY A 163 -16.00 -18.31 7.28
N ASP A 164 -14.92 -17.72 6.78
CA ASP A 164 -14.64 -16.28 6.81
C ASP A 164 -14.96 -15.59 5.46
N GLU A 165 -15.73 -16.23 4.59
CA GLU A 165 -16.24 -15.62 3.36
C GLU A 165 -17.14 -14.41 3.68
N GLY A 166 -17.00 -13.34 2.91
CA GLY A 166 -17.69 -12.08 3.15
C GLY A 166 -17.09 -11.22 4.27
N LYS A 167 -16.06 -11.72 4.96
CA LYS A 167 -15.32 -10.96 5.98
C LYS A 167 -14.21 -10.14 5.37
N ARG A 168 -13.80 -9.09 6.08
CA ARG A 168 -12.67 -8.25 5.68
C ARG A 168 -11.37 -8.93 6.11
N PRO A 169 -10.36 -9.07 5.24
CA PRO A 169 -9.04 -9.55 5.67
C PRO A 169 -8.49 -8.75 6.85
N ALA A 170 -7.77 -9.43 7.75
CA ALA A 170 -7.09 -8.80 8.88
C ALA A 170 -6.12 -7.70 8.42
N ASN A 171 -5.90 -6.70 9.26
CA ASN A 171 -4.94 -5.62 9.06
C ASN A 171 -5.17 -4.75 7.79
N VAL A 172 -6.40 -4.77 7.24
CA VAL A 172 -6.80 -3.90 6.11
C VAL A 172 -7.77 -2.81 6.59
N PRO A 173 -7.32 -1.56 6.77
CA PRO A 173 -8.20 -0.46 7.14
C PRO A 173 -9.07 -0.07 5.95
N ARG A 174 -10.33 0.27 6.20
CA ARG A 174 -11.26 0.68 5.12
C ARG A 174 -11.00 2.10 4.64
N HIS A 175 -10.50 2.95 5.53
CA HIS A 175 -10.21 4.35 5.25
C HIS A 175 -8.81 4.67 5.75
N MET A 176 -8.01 5.30 4.90
CA MET A 176 -6.76 5.93 5.27
C MET A 176 -6.74 7.33 4.68
N ALA A 177 -6.17 8.28 5.42
CA ALA A 177 -5.96 9.63 4.93
C ALA A 177 -4.65 10.18 5.46
N SER A 178 -3.95 10.97 4.66
CA SER A 178 -2.80 11.71 5.15
C SER A 178 -2.71 13.08 4.51
N THR A 179 -2.15 14.03 5.23
CA THR A 179 -1.85 15.35 4.71
C THR A 179 -0.59 15.89 5.35
N TRP A 180 0.19 16.64 4.58
CA TRP A 180 1.36 17.37 5.01
C TRP A 180 1.38 18.72 4.31
N LEU A 181 1.49 19.78 5.11
CA LEU A 181 1.58 21.14 4.65
C LEU A 181 2.87 21.75 5.17
N ASN A 182 3.65 22.35 4.27
CA ASN A 182 4.91 23.00 4.57
C ASN A 182 4.84 24.47 4.16
N TYR A 183 5.34 25.35 5.03
CA TYR A 183 5.48 26.78 4.77
C TYR A 183 6.95 27.18 4.84
N THR A 184 7.48 27.77 3.77
CA THR A 184 8.83 28.33 3.72
C THR A 184 8.80 29.85 3.68
N PHE A 185 9.45 30.47 4.66
CA PHE A 185 9.66 31.92 4.70
C PHE A 185 10.69 32.32 3.65
N ASN A 186 10.30 33.09 2.62
CA ASN A 186 11.23 33.53 1.57
C ASN A 186 11.56 35.03 1.61
N ASP A 187 10.63 35.84 2.11
CA ASP A 187 10.67 37.31 2.02
C ASP A 187 10.70 38.00 3.40
N THR A 188 11.20 37.29 4.42
CA THR A 188 11.29 37.79 5.79
C THR A 188 12.71 37.64 6.34
N PRO A 189 13.05 38.22 7.51
CA PRO A 189 14.33 37.98 8.18
C PRO A 189 14.62 36.50 8.49
N LEU A 190 13.60 35.64 8.47
CA LEU A 190 13.70 34.20 8.67
C LEU A 190 13.85 33.43 7.34
N LYS A 191 14.36 34.08 6.29
CA LYS A 191 14.49 33.50 4.95
C LYS A 191 15.12 32.09 4.98
N GLY A 192 14.43 31.12 4.38
CA GLY A 192 14.81 29.72 4.35
C GLY A 192 14.27 28.88 5.51
N LEU A 193 13.71 29.48 6.56
CA LEU A 193 12.98 28.73 7.58
C LEU A 193 11.79 28.02 6.94
N SER A 194 11.65 26.74 7.22
CA SER A 194 10.54 25.91 6.79
C SER A 194 9.86 25.32 8.01
N LEU A 195 8.55 25.46 8.09
CA LEU A 195 7.71 24.86 9.12
C LEU A 195 6.70 23.93 8.44
N GLY A 196 6.69 22.68 8.85
CA GLY A 196 5.82 21.64 8.33
C GLY A 196 4.95 21.03 9.42
N GLY A 197 3.73 20.68 9.05
CA GLY A 197 2.81 19.95 9.91
C GLY A 197 1.95 19.00 9.08
N GLY A 198 1.62 17.85 9.64
CA GLY A 198 0.80 16.87 8.97
C GLY A 198 0.00 16.00 9.93
N ALA A 199 -0.93 15.27 9.35
CA ALA A 199 -1.74 14.29 10.03
C ALA A 199 -1.83 13.01 9.21
N ARG A 200 -1.86 11.87 9.90
CA ARG A 200 -2.05 10.53 9.33
C ARG A 200 -3.17 9.84 10.07
N TYR A 201 -4.21 9.45 9.34
CA TYR A 201 -5.37 8.72 9.86
C TYR A 201 -5.37 7.28 9.34
N THR A 202 -5.54 6.34 10.26
CA THR A 202 -5.78 4.93 9.97
C THR A 202 -7.13 4.54 10.56
N GLY A 203 -8.05 4.07 9.72
CA GLY A 203 -9.34 3.56 10.16
C GLY A 203 -9.25 2.23 10.92
N VAL A 204 -10.40 1.75 11.38
CA VAL A 204 -10.49 0.50 12.14
C VAL A 204 -9.93 -0.69 11.35
N LEU A 205 -9.09 -1.48 12.00
CA LEU A 205 -8.51 -2.74 11.51
C LEU A 205 -9.22 -3.92 12.20
N TYR A 206 -9.22 -5.10 11.60
CA TYR A 206 -9.49 -6.35 12.33
C TYR A 206 -8.17 -7.07 12.57
N GLY A 207 -8.01 -7.69 13.74
CA GLY A 207 -6.80 -8.48 14.01
C GLY A 207 -6.88 -9.91 13.46
N ASP A 208 -8.06 -10.36 13.05
CA ASP A 208 -8.28 -11.68 12.46
C ASP A 208 -9.23 -11.64 11.25
N ASN A 209 -9.12 -12.65 10.38
CA ASN A 209 -10.00 -12.81 9.23
C ASN A 209 -11.45 -13.15 9.62
N GLY A 210 -11.67 -13.72 10.82
CA GLY A 210 -13.00 -13.93 11.37
C GLY A 210 -13.72 -12.62 11.75
N ASN A 211 -12.99 -11.52 11.82
CA ASN A 211 -13.46 -10.21 12.29
C ASN A 211 -14.06 -10.28 13.71
N THR A 212 -13.43 -11.07 14.58
CA THR A 212 -13.90 -11.31 15.96
C THR A 212 -13.50 -10.20 16.93
N TYR A 213 -12.41 -9.49 16.65
CA TYR A 213 -11.98 -8.31 17.38
C TYR A 213 -11.33 -7.28 16.45
N HIS A 214 -11.39 -6.01 16.84
CA HIS A 214 -10.90 -4.90 16.04
C HIS A 214 -9.90 -4.05 16.81
N ILE A 215 -9.07 -3.34 16.05
CA ILE A 215 -8.17 -2.30 16.54
C ILE A 215 -8.81 -0.97 16.18
N ASP A 216 -8.97 -0.12 17.19
CA ASP A 216 -9.57 1.20 17.02
C ASP A 216 -8.79 2.05 16.02
N ASN A 217 -9.52 2.98 15.40
CA ASN A 217 -8.90 3.97 14.53
C ASN A 217 -7.98 4.89 15.34
N TYR A 218 -7.00 5.48 14.68
CA TYR A 218 -6.09 6.44 15.30
C TYR A 218 -5.69 7.53 14.31
N THR A 219 -5.35 8.69 14.86
CA THR A 219 -4.78 9.82 14.10
C THR A 219 -3.48 10.23 14.75
N LEU A 220 -2.41 10.33 13.95
CA LEU A 220 -1.11 10.80 14.38
C LEU A 220 -0.85 12.17 13.77
N PHE A 221 -0.32 13.08 14.58
CA PHE A 221 0.11 14.39 14.12
C PHE A 221 1.62 14.44 14.10
N ASP A 222 2.18 14.95 13.02
CA ASP A 222 3.61 15.07 12.83
C ASP A 222 3.94 16.55 12.58
N ALA A 223 5.12 17.00 13.01
CA ALA A 223 5.59 18.37 12.80
C ALA A 223 7.08 18.39 12.48
N GLY A 224 7.52 19.40 11.74
CA GLY A 224 8.91 19.59 11.36
C GLY A 224 9.26 21.06 11.26
N ALA A 225 10.52 21.38 11.58
CA ALA A 225 11.11 22.68 11.34
C ALA A 225 12.50 22.47 10.71
N SER A 226 12.85 23.29 9.72
CA SER A 226 14.16 23.26 9.09
C SER A 226 14.65 24.68 8.82
N TYR A 227 15.90 24.97 9.15
CA TYR A 227 16.49 26.29 8.97
C TYR A 227 17.91 26.20 8.39
N PRO A 228 18.19 26.81 7.22
CA PRO A 228 19.54 26.97 6.72
C PRO A 228 20.23 28.09 7.51
N ILE A 229 21.05 27.71 8.49
CA ILE A 229 21.85 28.66 9.28
C ILE A 229 22.77 29.46 8.36
N ASN A 230 23.31 28.81 7.32
CA ASN A 230 24.06 29.45 6.25
C ASN A 230 24.00 28.59 4.98
N LYS A 231 24.72 29.00 3.92
CA LYS A 231 24.77 28.29 2.63
C LYS A 231 25.26 26.84 2.69
N HIS A 232 25.92 26.43 3.77
CA HIS A 232 26.48 25.09 3.93
C HIS A 232 25.75 24.27 4.98
N VAL A 233 25.15 24.90 6.00
CA VAL A 233 24.60 24.22 7.17
C VAL A 233 23.09 24.41 7.25
N THR A 234 22.36 23.30 7.31
CA THR A 234 20.93 23.27 7.62
C THR A 234 20.70 22.46 8.87
N VAL A 235 19.91 22.98 9.79
CA VAL A 235 19.46 22.26 11.00
C VAL A 235 17.98 21.97 10.85
N SER A 236 17.58 20.75 11.17
CA SER A 236 16.18 20.33 11.15
C SER A 236 15.81 19.60 12.42
N VAL A 237 14.56 19.77 12.85
CA VAL A 237 13.95 19.04 13.96
C VAL A 237 12.62 18.51 13.48
N ASN A 238 12.37 17.22 13.67
CA ASN A 238 11.11 16.57 13.33
C ASN A 238 10.55 15.87 14.56
N ALA A 239 9.25 15.97 14.74
CA ALA A 239 8.48 15.28 15.77
C ALA A 239 7.45 14.39 15.08
N GLN A 240 7.64 13.08 15.18
CA GLN A 240 6.63 12.10 14.77
C GLN A 240 5.74 11.76 15.96
N ASN A 241 4.44 11.60 15.74
CA ASN A 241 3.45 11.40 16.81
C ASN A 241 3.60 12.49 17.90
N LEU A 242 3.52 13.76 17.48
CA LEU A 242 3.73 14.95 18.30
C LEU A 242 2.88 14.98 19.58
N LEU A 243 1.64 14.47 19.49
CA LEU A 243 0.72 14.40 20.62
C LEU A 243 0.98 13.22 21.56
N ASP A 244 1.98 12.38 21.25
CA ASP A 244 2.36 11.19 22.02
C ASP A 244 1.18 10.23 22.23
N THR A 245 0.35 10.08 21.20
CA THR A 245 -0.81 9.19 21.20
C THR A 245 -0.34 7.75 21.42
N GLU A 246 -0.92 7.06 22.39
CA GLU A 246 -0.75 5.62 22.55
C GLU A 246 -1.77 4.91 21.67
N TYR A 247 -1.32 3.98 20.85
CA TYR A 247 -2.18 3.21 19.96
C TYR A 247 -1.58 1.84 19.71
N VAL A 248 -2.43 0.91 19.25
CA VAL A 248 -2.01 -0.39 18.74
C VAL A 248 -1.94 -0.27 17.23
N ALA A 249 -0.79 -0.63 16.64
CA ALA A 249 -0.59 -0.49 15.20
C ALA A 249 -1.19 -1.66 14.42
N THR A 250 -1.00 -2.88 14.94
CA THR A 250 -1.45 -4.15 14.35
C THR A 250 -1.51 -5.22 15.44
N CYS A 251 -2.23 -6.30 15.19
CA CYS A 251 -2.20 -7.52 16.00
C CYS A 251 -2.08 -8.72 15.06
N ASP A 252 -1.33 -9.74 15.49
CA ASP A 252 -1.28 -11.03 14.79
C ASP A 252 -2.38 -11.97 15.29
N ASP A 253 -2.70 -11.90 16.58
CA ASP A 253 -3.85 -12.56 17.19
C ASP A 253 -4.43 -11.74 18.37
N SER A 254 -5.37 -12.30 19.14
CA SER A 254 -6.03 -11.59 20.26
C SER A 254 -5.13 -11.37 21.50
N TYR A 255 -3.96 -12.00 21.54
CA TYR A 255 -3.00 -11.96 22.63
C TYR A 255 -1.65 -11.35 22.22
N GLU A 256 -1.38 -11.25 20.92
CA GLU A 256 -0.16 -10.67 20.34
C GLU A 256 -0.49 -9.40 19.53
N CYS A 257 -0.39 -8.26 20.22
CA CYS A 257 -0.60 -6.93 19.64
C CYS A 257 0.64 -6.06 19.77
N TYR A 258 0.91 -5.28 18.73
CA TYR A 258 2.11 -4.46 18.64
C TYR A 258 1.77 -2.98 18.88
N PRO A 259 2.33 -2.35 19.93
CA PRO A 259 2.13 -0.93 20.16
C PRO A 259 2.77 -0.12 19.04
N GLY A 260 2.09 0.94 18.65
CA GLY A 260 2.62 1.92 17.73
C GLY A 260 3.77 2.73 18.31
N MET A 261 4.58 3.34 17.43
CA MET A 261 5.67 4.21 17.88
C MET A 261 5.13 5.42 18.66
N ARG A 262 5.69 5.60 19.85
CA ARG A 262 5.49 6.80 20.68
C ARG A 262 6.11 8.03 20.02
N ARG A 263 5.95 9.20 20.65
CA ARG A 263 6.58 10.43 20.17
C ARG A 263 8.07 10.25 19.94
N THR A 264 8.51 10.50 18.72
CA THR A 264 9.91 10.41 18.32
C THR A 264 10.40 11.78 17.86
N LEU A 265 11.45 12.28 18.50
CA LEU A 265 12.10 13.54 18.15
C LEU A 265 13.42 13.25 17.44
N LEU A 266 13.54 13.70 16.19
CA LEU A 266 14.74 13.56 15.39
C LEU A 266 15.31 14.93 15.06
N THR A 267 16.53 15.19 15.51
CA THR A 267 17.30 16.40 15.15
C THR A 267 18.39 16.01 14.18
N SER A 268 18.55 16.77 13.11
CA SER A 268 19.60 16.55 12.10
C SER A 268 20.33 17.84 11.76
N VAL A 269 21.61 17.69 11.42
CA VAL A 269 22.46 18.76 10.89
C VAL A 269 23.01 18.27 9.57
N LYS A 270 22.68 18.98 8.48
CA LYS A 270 23.17 18.70 7.14
C LYS A 270 24.25 19.72 6.78
N TYR A 271 25.41 19.23 6.33
CA TYR A 271 26.46 20.04 5.73
C TYR A 271 26.56 19.75 4.23
N SER A 272 26.61 20.79 3.39
CA SER A 272 26.79 20.68 1.93
C SER A 272 27.99 21.51 1.49
N TRP A 273 28.92 20.91 0.74
CA TRP A 273 30.14 21.55 0.21
C TRP A 273 29.94 22.13 -1.19
#